data_AF-A0A031LHP9-F1
#
_entry.id   AF-A0A031LHP9-F1
#
_cell.length_a   1.000
_cell.length_b   1.000
_cell.length_c   1.000
_cell.angle_alpha   90.00
_cell.angle_beta   90.00
_cell.angle_gamma   90.00
#
_symmetry.space_group_name_H-M   'P 1'
#
loop_
_entity.id
_entity.type
_entity.pdbx_description
1 polymer ?
#
loop_
_entity_poly.entity_id
_entity_poly.type
_entity_poly.pdbx_seq_one_letter_code
_entity_poly.pdbx_strand_id
1 'polypeptide(L)'
;MLGLLKETSKPSYLQQFFDIKCDDDYYYIYKHLSFDPNLYVLNLFKKLQLKFTPPDNFNDPYDCMAEIKFDITSKLNYERLQKKIVDSIRSELSVTCFNNNPLNMLMWSHYAQSHKGFMVEFKIPHPIFEPIHSAFNFQPVTYQDEFPNYSFSSLALSNSFALKRS
;
A
#
# COMPACT_ATOMS: atom_id res chain seq x y z
N MET A 1 37.24 14.08 -25.67
CA MET A 1 35.99 13.35 -25.96
C MET A 1 35.28 13.17 -24.63
N LEU A 2 34.29 14.02 -24.34
CA LEU A 2 33.51 14.01 -23.10
C LEU A 2 32.72 12.69 -23.05
N GLY A 3 33.03 11.85 -22.06
CA GLY A 3 32.28 10.62 -21.81
C GLY A 3 30.84 10.95 -21.43
N LEU A 4 29.91 10.51 -22.27
CA LEU A 4 28.48 10.46 -21.97
C LEU A 4 28.31 9.72 -20.64
N LEU A 5 27.95 10.47 -19.59
CA LEU A 5 27.37 9.89 -18.38
C LEU A 5 26.07 9.23 -18.82
N LYS A 6 26.08 7.90 -18.95
CA LYS A 6 24.86 7.11 -19.02
C LYS A 6 24.11 7.35 -17.72
N GLU A 7 22.89 7.87 -17.81
CA GLU A 7 21.94 7.86 -16.70
C GLU A 7 21.88 6.43 -16.17
N THR A 8 22.47 6.21 -14.99
CA THR A 8 22.23 4.98 -14.23
C THR A 8 20.75 4.99 -13.90
N SER A 9 20.00 4.04 -14.49
CA SER A 9 18.57 3.86 -14.23
C SER A 9 18.33 3.91 -12.72
N LYS A 10 17.51 4.87 -12.26
CA LYS A 10 17.05 4.90 -10.87
C LYS A 10 16.55 3.50 -10.48
N PRO A 11 16.93 2.95 -9.32
CA PRO A 11 16.39 1.68 -8.83
C PRO A 11 14.85 1.64 -8.94
N SER A 12 14.30 0.51 -9.35
CA SER A 12 12.85 0.37 -9.62
C SER A 12 11.97 0.75 -8.42
N TYR A 13 12.42 0.50 -7.19
CA TYR A 13 11.68 0.89 -5.98
C TYR A 13 11.50 2.40 -5.84
N LEU A 14 12.36 3.24 -6.43
CA LEU A 14 12.19 4.69 -6.38
C LEU A 14 10.98 5.17 -7.19
N GLN A 15 10.44 4.35 -8.10
CA GLN A 15 9.21 4.67 -8.82
C GLN A 15 8.01 4.84 -7.86
N GLN A 16 8.01 4.15 -6.70
CA GLN A 16 6.92 4.29 -5.72
C GLN A 16 6.88 5.66 -5.02
N PHE A 17 7.94 6.48 -5.18
CA PHE A 17 8.01 7.83 -4.62
C PHE A 17 8.04 8.93 -5.70
N PHE A 18 7.81 8.60 -6.97
CA PHE A 18 7.95 9.57 -8.07
C PHE A 18 7.02 10.79 -7.89
N ASP A 19 5.79 10.58 -7.45
CA ASP A 19 4.78 11.62 -7.24
C ASP A 19 4.62 12.02 -5.76
N ILE A 20 5.60 11.67 -4.90
CA ILE A 20 5.56 11.99 -3.48
C ILE A 20 6.32 13.29 -3.25
N LYS A 21 5.69 14.23 -2.54
CA LYS A 21 6.32 15.49 -2.12
C LYS A 21 7.57 15.16 -1.29
N CYS A 22 8.70 15.78 -1.61
CA CYS A 22 9.94 15.62 -0.88
C CYS A 22 10.75 16.93 -0.80
N ASP A 23 11.71 16.95 0.12
CA ASP A 23 12.84 17.88 0.13
C ASP A 23 14.15 17.08 0.09
N ASP A 24 15.28 17.74 0.40
CA ASP A 24 16.60 17.12 0.36
C ASP A 24 16.76 15.96 1.37
N ASP A 25 15.98 15.99 2.48
CA ASP A 25 16.14 15.08 3.61
C ASP A 25 14.99 14.09 3.77
N TYR A 26 13.79 14.40 3.24
CA TYR A 26 12.58 13.62 3.50
C TYR A 26 11.58 13.54 2.35
N TYR A 27 10.92 12.38 2.23
CA TYR A 27 9.62 12.21 1.61
C TYR A 27 8.49 12.44 2.62
N TYR A 28 7.37 12.99 2.14
CA TYR A 28 6.21 13.33 2.96
C TYR A 28 4.97 12.54 2.55
N ILE A 29 4.40 11.78 3.50
CA ILE A 29 3.14 11.07 3.30
C ILE A 29 2.14 11.40 4.41
N TYR A 30 0.86 11.33 4.08
CA TYR A 30 -0.21 11.84 4.93
C TYR A 30 -1.22 10.75 5.26
N LYS A 31 -1.68 10.72 6.52
CA LYS A 31 -2.78 9.84 6.94
C LYS A 31 -3.87 10.65 7.63
N HIS A 32 -5.05 10.68 7.01
CA HIS A 32 -6.27 11.22 7.58
C HIS A 32 -6.89 10.20 8.53
N LEU A 33 -7.26 10.65 9.73
CA LEU A 33 -7.65 9.80 10.84
C LEU A 33 -8.90 10.36 11.52
N SER A 34 -9.79 9.44 11.87
CA SER A 34 -10.99 9.70 12.66
C SER A 34 -10.77 9.25 14.10
N PHE A 35 -11.48 9.89 15.04
CA PHE A 35 -11.49 9.44 16.42
C PHE A 35 -12.37 8.19 16.54
N ASP A 36 -11.78 7.06 16.92
CA ASP A 36 -12.58 5.90 17.32
C ASP A 36 -13.18 6.13 18.71
N PRO A 37 -14.32 5.50 19.05
CA PRO A 37 -15.01 5.73 20.33
C PRO A 37 -14.14 5.51 21.57
N ASN A 38 -13.13 4.64 21.48
CA ASN A 38 -12.22 4.31 22.58
C ASN A 38 -10.89 5.11 22.51
N LEU A 39 -10.76 6.01 21.54
CA LEU A 39 -9.58 6.82 21.29
C LEU A 39 -8.28 6.01 21.09
N TYR A 40 -8.38 4.78 20.62
CA TYR A 40 -7.22 3.94 20.27
C TYR A 40 -6.34 4.57 19.20
N VAL A 41 -6.87 5.42 18.32
CA VAL A 41 -6.12 6.19 17.33
C VAL A 41 -5.04 7.05 17.99
N LEU A 42 -5.23 7.47 19.25
CA LEU A 42 -4.24 8.26 19.99
C LEU A 42 -3.03 7.42 20.45
N ASN A 43 -3.11 6.08 20.37
CA ASN A 43 -1.93 5.22 20.60
C ASN A 43 -0.83 5.49 19.57
N LEU A 44 -1.15 6.12 18.43
CA LEU A 44 -0.15 6.63 17.50
C LEU A 44 0.85 7.56 18.19
N PHE A 45 0.37 8.43 19.08
CA PHE A 45 1.22 9.38 19.79
C PHE A 45 1.68 8.84 21.15
N LYS A 46 0.80 8.12 21.86
CA LYS A 46 1.09 7.63 23.22
C LYS A 46 2.01 6.42 23.25
N LYS A 47 1.97 5.58 22.21
CA LYS A 47 2.65 4.28 22.14
C LYS A 47 3.41 4.06 20.84
N LEU A 48 3.40 5.02 19.91
CA LEU A 48 3.99 4.88 18.58
C LEU A 48 3.43 3.68 17.80
N GLN A 49 2.13 3.40 17.97
CA GLN A 49 1.46 2.30 17.31
C GLN A 49 0.60 2.80 16.15
N LEU A 50 0.88 2.32 14.94
CA LEU A 50 0.08 2.58 13.76
C LEU A 50 -0.88 1.41 13.51
N LYS A 51 -2.16 1.72 13.29
CA LYS A 51 -3.16 0.70 12.95
C LYS A 51 -2.98 0.21 11.51
N PHE A 52 -3.01 -1.10 11.35
CA PHE A 52 -3.20 -1.79 10.07
C PHE A 52 -4.58 -2.46 10.08
N THR A 53 -5.21 -2.50 8.91
CA THR A 53 -6.55 -3.04 8.71
C THR A 53 -6.45 -4.34 7.92
N PRO A 54 -7.01 -5.46 8.43
CA PRO A 54 -7.07 -6.69 7.66
C PRO A 54 -8.03 -6.52 6.46
N PRO A 55 -7.80 -7.23 5.34
CA PRO A 55 -8.62 -7.13 4.13
C PRO A 55 -10.13 -7.21 4.32
N ASP A 56 -10.58 -8.00 5.30
CA ASP A 56 -12.01 -8.23 5.55
C ASP A 56 -12.71 -7.03 6.20
N ASN A 57 -11.94 -6.03 6.64
CA ASN A 57 -12.44 -4.82 7.27
C ASN A 57 -12.32 -3.59 6.34
N PHE A 58 -12.02 -3.78 5.05
CA PHE A 58 -12.11 -2.71 4.07
C PHE A 58 -13.57 -2.38 3.72
N ASN A 59 -13.77 -1.16 3.25
CA ASN A 59 -15.09 -0.68 2.83
C ASN A 59 -15.52 -1.29 1.49
N ASP A 60 -14.57 -1.77 0.69
CA ASP A 60 -14.82 -2.43 -0.59
C ASP A 60 -14.49 -3.93 -0.48
N PRO A 61 -15.44 -4.85 -0.74
CA PRO A 61 -15.17 -6.29 -0.69
C PRO A 61 -14.14 -6.76 -1.74
N TYR A 62 -13.88 -5.99 -2.79
CA TYR A 62 -12.89 -6.27 -3.82
C TYR A 62 -11.49 -5.77 -3.47
N ASP A 63 -11.32 -4.98 -2.40
CA ASP A 63 -10.00 -4.57 -1.94
C ASP A 63 -9.16 -5.80 -1.54
N CYS A 64 -7.90 -5.81 -1.96
CA CYS A 64 -6.97 -6.93 -1.80
C CYS A 64 -7.39 -8.24 -2.51
N MET A 65 -8.15 -8.16 -3.60
CA MET A 65 -8.37 -9.30 -4.51
C MET A 65 -7.35 -9.30 -5.67
N ALA A 66 -6.93 -10.49 -6.08
CA ALA A 66 -6.05 -10.69 -7.22
C ALA A 66 -6.40 -11.99 -7.96
N GLU A 67 -6.21 -12.01 -9.27
CA GLU A 67 -6.28 -13.24 -10.07
C GLU A 67 -4.89 -13.89 -10.14
N ILE A 68 -4.80 -15.18 -9.82
CA ILE A 68 -3.55 -15.91 -9.77
C ILE A 68 -3.56 -16.98 -10.86
N LYS A 69 -2.73 -16.79 -11.88
CA LYS A 69 -2.62 -17.76 -12.96
C LYS A 69 -1.74 -18.93 -12.53
N PHE A 70 -2.27 -20.13 -12.71
CA PHE A 70 -1.60 -21.41 -12.52
C PHE A 70 -1.45 -22.11 -13.88
N ASP A 71 -0.34 -22.81 -14.08
CA ASP A 71 -0.12 -23.66 -15.27
C ASP A 71 -0.90 -25.01 -15.19
N ILE A 72 -2.10 -25.00 -14.59
CA ILE A 72 -2.90 -26.22 -14.34
C ILE A 72 -3.98 -26.38 -15.40
N THR A 73 -4.09 -27.59 -15.95
CA THR A 73 -4.86 -27.93 -17.16
C THR A 73 -6.36 -28.23 -16.94
N SER A 74 -6.88 -28.26 -15.71
CA SER A 74 -8.33 -28.51 -15.46
C SER A 74 -9.02 -27.40 -14.67
N LYS A 75 -10.13 -26.87 -15.23
CA LYS A 75 -10.89 -25.70 -14.75
C LYS A 75 -11.42 -25.85 -13.31
N LEU A 76 -11.87 -27.05 -12.93
CA LEU A 76 -12.45 -27.34 -11.60
C LEU A 76 -11.42 -27.28 -10.45
N ASN A 77 -10.16 -27.59 -10.74
CA ASN A 77 -9.07 -27.51 -9.75
C ASN A 77 -8.56 -26.07 -9.60
N TYR A 78 -8.67 -25.26 -10.66
CA TYR A 78 -8.25 -23.86 -10.66
C TYR A 78 -9.05 -23.02 -9.67
N GLU A 79 -10.39 -23.03 -9.75
CA GLU A 79 -11.25 -22.17 -8.90
C GLU A 79 -11.06 -22.46 -7.40
N ARG A 80 -10.97 -23.74 -7.02
CA ARG A 80 -10.74 -24.14 -5.63
C ARG A 80 -9.36 -23.73 -5.12
N LEU A 81 -8.33 -23.84 -5.98
CA LEU A 81 -6.96 -23.48 -5.63
C LEU A 81 -6.80 -21.95 -5.53
N GLN A 82 -7.35 -21.21 -6.51
CA GLN A 82 -7.46 -19.75 -6.51
C GLN A 82 -8.06 -19.26 -5.19
N LYS A 83 -9.24 -19.78 -4.83
CA LYS A 83 -9.92 -19.40 -3.59
C LYS A 83 -9.06 -19.66 -2.36
N LYS A 84 -8.47 -20.85 -2.23
CA LYS A 84 -7.62 -21.19 -1.07
C LYS A 84 -6.40 -20.28 -0.93
N ILE A 85 -5.74 -19.96 -2.04
CA ILE A 85 -4.54 -19.11 -2.00
C ILE A 85 -4.91 -17.66 -1.70
N VAL A 86 -5.95 -17.13 -2.34
CA VAL A 86 -6.44 -15.77 -2.05
C VAL A 86 -6.87 -15.66 -0.59
N ASP A 87 -7.66 -16.62 -0.09
CA ASP A 87 -8.08 -16.64 1.32
C ASP A 87 -6.88 -16.67 2.27
N SER A 88 -5.85 -17.48 1.97
CA SER A 88 -4.64 -17.59 2.79
C SER A 88 -3.78 -16.32 2.75
N ILE A 89 -3.71 -15.61 1.62
CA ILE A 89 -3.01 -14.33 1.53
C ILE A 89 -3.78 -13.28 2.33
N ARG A 90 -5.11 -13.25 2.19
CA ARG A 90 -5.96 -12.28 2.87
C ARG A 90 -5.91 -12.41 4.40
N SER A 91 -5.80 -13.64 4.92
CA SER A 91 -5.76 -13.87 6.38
C SER A 91 -4.46 -13.37 7.03
N GLU A 92 -3.35 -13.35 6.29
CA GLU A 92 -2.04 -12.91 6.79
C GLU A 92 -1.74 -11.44 6.46
N LEU A 93 -2.50 -10.85 5.54
CA LEU A 93 -2.30 -9.47 5.10
C LEU A 93 -2.95 -8.49 6.09
N SER A 94 -2.27 -7.39 6.34
CA SER A 94 -2.85 -6.21 6.97
C SER A 94 -2.27 -4.98 6.30
N VAL A 95 -3.12 -4.03 5.91
CA VAL A 95 -2.73 -2.88 5.09
C VAL A 95 -3.04 -1.58 5.82
N THR A 96 -2.19 -0.59 5.63
CA THR A 96 -2.43 0.78 6.08
C THR A 96 -2.16 1.73 4.92
N CYS A 97 -3.14 2.56 4.58
CA CYS A 97 -3.04 3.45 3.42
C CYS A 97 -2.61 4.86 3.82
N PHE A 98 -1.88 5.51 2.91
CA PHE A 98 -1.46 6.90 3.00
C PHE A 98 -1.84 7.63 1.71
N ASN A 99 -1.74 8.95 1.73
CA ASN A 99 -1.93 9.82 0.57
C ASN A 99 -0.77 10.80 0.43
N ASN A 100 -0.51 11.30 -0.78
CA ASN A 100 0.55 12.28 -1.06
C ASN A 100 0.06 13.74 -1.01
N ASN A 101 -1.24 13.98 -0.80
CA ASN A 101 -1.84 15.32 -0.76
C ASN A 101 -2.55 15.59 0.60
N PRO A 102 -2.04 16.51 1.44
CA PRO A 102 -2.64 16.81 2.74
C PRO A 102 -4.02 17.49 2.63
N LEU A 103 -4.31 18.12 1.48
CA LEU A 103 -5.54 18.88 1.22
C LEU A 103 -6.59 18.08 0.44
N ASN A 104 -6.40 16.77 0.26
CA ASN A 104 -7.36 15.94 -0.46
C ASN A 104 -8.73 15.91 0.26
N MET A 105 -9.72 16.59 -0.32
CA MET A 105 -11.06 16.74 0.26
C MET A 105 -11.83 15.43 0.42
N LEU A 106 -11.61 14.45 -0.47
CA LEU A 106 -12.21 13.12 -0.33
C LEU A 106 -11.64 12.40 0.87
N MET A 107 -10.32 12.48 1.08
CA MET A 107 -9.67 11.87 2.25
C MET A 107 -10.17 12.50 3.55
N TRP A 108 -10.31 13.82 3.59
CA TRP A 108 -10.91 14.51 4.74
C TRP A 108 -12.37 14.12 4.99
N SER A 109 -13.17 13.99 3.93
CA SER A 109 -14.57 13.61 4.02
C SER A 109 -14.74 12.19 4.59
N HIS A 110 -14.00 11.22 4.06
CA HIS A 110 -14.19 9.80 4.36
C HIS A 110 -13.35 9.27 5.53
N TYR A 111 -12.14 9.78 5.72
CA TYR A 111 -11.19 9.22 6.70
C TYR A 111 -10.89 10.15 7.88
N ALA A 112 -11.29 11.42 7.82
CA ALA A 112 -11.18 12.37 8.94
C ALA A 112 -12.56 12.85 9.44
N GLN A 113 -13.49 11.91 9.64
CA GLN A 113 -14.79 12.15 10.29
C GLN A 113 -15.55 13.35 9.69
N SER A 114 -15.60 13.44 8.36
CA SER A 114 -16.19 14.58 7.65
C SER A 114 -15.60 15.92 8.11
N HIS A 115 -14.28 16.06 7.99
CA HIS A 115 -13.48 17.24 8.38
C HIS A 115 -13.39 17.53 9.89
N LYS A 116 -13.83 16.62 10.76
CA LYS A 116 -13.77 16.78 12.24
C LYS A 116 -12.65 15.98 12.91
N GLY A 117 -11.99 15.13 12.15
CA GLY A 117 -10.84 14.35 12.58
C GLY A 117 -9.54 15.16 12.45
N PHE A 118 -8.45 14.46 12.19
CA PHE A 118 -7.13 15.08 12.04
C PHE A 118 -6.31 14.37 10.96
N MET A 119 -5.17 14.95 10.63
CA MET A 119 -4.21 14.40 9.69
C MET A 119 -2.84 14.37 10.33
N VAL A 120 -2.09 13.30 10.08
CA VAL A 120 -0.70 13.15 10.50
C VAL A 120 0.19 13.08 9.28
N GLU A 121 1.21 13.93 9.25
CA GLU A 121 2.31 13.88 8.31
C GLU A 121 3.40 12.94 8.85
N PHE A 122 3.84 12.02 8.01
CA PHE A 122 4.96 11.13 8.28
C PHE A 122 6.12 11.54 7.37
N LYS A 123 7.31 11.65 7.96
CA LYS A 123 8.56 11.94 7.26
C LYS A 123 9.34 10.65 7.08
N ILE A 124 9.67 10.33 5.85
CA ILE A 124 10.49 9.17 5.50
C ILE A 124 11.83 9.69 5.01
N PRO A 125 12.98 9.26 5.57
CA PRO A 125 14.30 9.72 5.12
C PRO A 125 14.49 9.60 3.60
N HIS A 126 15.07 10.64 3.00
CA HIS A 126 15.50 10.72 1.61
C HIS A 126 17.03 10.90 1.54
N PRO A 127 17.76 10.10 0.74
CA PRO A 127 17.29 8.88 0.08
C PRO A 127 16.91 7.79 1.10
N ILE A 128 16.03 6.87 0.70
CA ILE A 128 15.60 5.79 1.58
C ILE A 128 16.75 4.82 1.79
N PHE A 129 17.01 4.50 3.06
CA PHE A 129 17.97 3.47 3.44
C PHE A 129 17.32 2.09 3.47
N GLU A 130 18.08 1.05 3.08
CA GLU A 130 17.63 -0.35 2.96
C GLU A 130 16.79 -0.88 4.14
N PRO A 131 17.13 -0.60 5.42
CA PRO A 131 16.31 -1.09 6.53
C PRO A 131 14.87 -0.59 6.51
N ILE A 132 14.65 0.67 6.12
CA ILE A 132 13.31 1.28 6.03
C ILE A 132 12.54 0.68 4.84
N HIS A 133 13.21 0.44 3.72
CA HIS A 133 12.65 -0.22 2.56
C HIS A 133 12.19 -1.66 2.88
N SER A 134 13.03 -2.42 3.62
CA SER A 134 12.69 -3.78 4.02
C SER A 134 11.55 -3.86 5.05
N ALA A 135 11.45 -2.87 5.94
CA ALA A 135 10.41 -2.79 6.97
C ALA A 135 9.07 -2.28 6.44
N PHE A 136 9.09 -1.37 5.45
CA PHE A 136 7.89 -0.77 4.88
C PHE A 136 7.90 -0.90 3.37
N ASN A 137 7.17 -1.90 2.89
CA ASN A 137 6.96 -2.06 1.46
C ASN A 137 5.81 -1.15 0.99
N PHE A 138 6.15 0.12 0.72
CA PHE A 138 5.22 1.08 0.16
C PHE A 138 4.91 0.74 -1.29
N GLN A 139 3.66 0.44 -1.57
CA GLN A 139 3.20 0.15 -2.92
C GLN A 139 2.27 1.27 -3.40
N PRO A 140 2.53 1.88 -4.57
CA PRO A 140 1.64 2.88 -5.13
C PRO A 140 0.33 2.21 -5.53
N VAL A 141 -0.78 2.81 -5.12
CA VAL A 141 -2.10 2.32 -5.52
C VAL A 141 -2.33 2.68 -6.98
N THR A 142 -2.51 1.66 -7.83
CA THR A 142 -2.90 1.83 -9.23
C THR A 142 -4.36 1.44 -9.39
N TYR A 143 -5.20 2.38 -9.83
CA TYR A 143 -6.61 2.14 -10.11
C TYR A 143 -6.76 1.56 -11.52
N GLN A 144 -7.51 0.47 -11.63
CA GLN A 144 -7.77 -0.24 -12.88
C GLN A 144 -9.12 -0.96 -12.82
N ASP A 145 -9.72 -1.18 -14.00
CA ASP A 145 -11.05 -1.81 -14.10
C ASP A 145 -11.02 -3.33 -13.92
N GLU A 146 -9.90 -3.97 -14.28
CA GLU A 146 -9.70 -5.41 -14.21
C GLU A 146 -8.90 -5.83 -12.97
N PHE A 147 -9.12 -7.05 -12.49
CA PHE A 147 -8.31 -7.59 -11.40
C PHE A 147 -6.84 -7.68 -11.82
N PRO A 148 -5.91 -7.35 -10.92
CA PRO A 148 -4.50 -7.51 -11.20
C PRO A 148 -4.20 -8.99 -11.37
N ASN A 149 -3.46 -9.28 -12.43
CA ASN A 149 -3.13 -10.62 -12.88
C ASN A 149 -1.69 -10.94 -12.50
N TYR A 150 -1.49 -11.93 -11.64
CA TYR A 150 -0.15 -12.37 -11.23
C TYR A 150 0.07 -13.83 -11.60
N SER A 151 1.30 -14.16 -12.03
CA SER A 151 1.73 -15.56 -12.07
C SER A 151 2.03 -16.02 -10.65
N PHE A 152 1.71 -17.27 -10.30
CA PHE A 152 2.05 -17.81 -8.98
C PHE A 152 3.56 -17.71 -8.67
N SER A 153 4.42 -17.84 -9.68
CA SER A 153 5.87 -17.67 -9.55
C SER A 153 6.28 -16.26 -9.10
N SER A 154 5.54 -15.22 -9.51
CA SER A 154 5.78 -13.84 -9.09
C SER A 154 5.38 -13.58 -7.64
N LEU A 155 4.26 -14.17 -7.20
CA LEU A 155 3.76 -14.09 -5.83
C LEU A 155 4.66 -14.77 -4.80
N ALA A 156 5.23 -15.93 -5.15
CA ALA A 156 6.13 -16.67 -4.27
C ALA A 156 7.47 -15.95 -4.03
N LEU A 157 7.82 -14.98 -4.88
CA LEU A 157 9.07 -14.22 -4.82
C LEU A 157 8.89 -12.82 -4.20
N SER A 158 7.67 -12.32 -4.08
CA SER A 158 7.37 -10.98 -3.58
C SER A 158 6.70 -11.00 -2.21
N ASN A 159 7.35 -10.45 -1.20
CA ASN A 159 6.81 -10.30 0.16
C ASN A 159 5.75 -9.17 0.30
N SER A 160 5.00 -8.81 -0.75
CA SER A 160 4.25 -7.54 -0.73
C SER A 160 3.18 -7.35 -1.79
N PHE A 161 1.97 -6.99 -1.35
CA PHE A 161 0.88 -6.49 -2.21
C PHE A 161 0.05 -5.44 -1.46
N ALA A 162 -0.31 -4.34 -2.13
CA ALA A 162 -1.41 -3.45 -1.72
C ALA A 162 -2.11 -2.92 -2.98
N LEU A 163 -3.43 -3.11 -3.11
CA LEU A 163 -4.23 -2.78 -4.29
C LEU A 163 -5.63 -2.30 -3.88
N LYS A 164 -6.16 -1.29 -4.58
CA LYS A 164 -7.50 -0.71 -4.38
C LYS A 164 -8.20 -0.51 -5.73
N ARG A 165 -9.50 -0.80 -5.79
CA ARG A 165 -10.41 -0.43 -6.90
C ARG A 165 -11.20 0.84 -6.52
N SER A 166 -11.58 1.66 -7.49
CA SER A 166 -12.51 2.79 -7.32
C SER A 166 -13.87 2.47 -7.91
#